data_AF-A0AA37LEE0-F1
#
_entry.id   AF-A0AA37LEE0-F1
#
_cell.length_a   1.000
_cell.length_b   1.000
_cell.length_c   1.000
_cell.angle_alpha   90.00
_cell.angle_beta   90.00
_cell.angle_gamma   90.00
#
_symmetry.space_group_name_H-M   'P 1'
#
loop_
_entity.id
_entity.type
_entity.pdbx_description
1 polymer ?
#
loop_
_entity_poly.entity_id
_entity_poly.type
_entity_poly.pdbx_seq_one_letter_code
_entity_poly.pdbx_strand_id
1 'polypeptide(L)'
;MTGKSVFFAGTTSRGDWRKDLADSISHLSVTIFNPFRPDWDSTWKENISDERFKGQVEWELEMQERADIVVVYFEPETEAHISLLELGLCARSGKAIVACSELYKKRGNVQVVCARYGIPLVDNFEALQEKLVRKLGESDHNAP
;
A
#
# COMPACT_ATOMS: atom_id res chain seq x y z
N MET A 1 -7.65 8.89 17.78
CA MET A 1 -7.41 9.66 16.55
C MET A 1 -8.72 9.69 15.77
N THR A 2 -9.21 10.86 15.37
CA THR A 2 -10.55 11.04 14.77
C THR A 2 -10.52 11.20 13.24
N GLY A 3 -9.53 10.62 12.56
CA GLY A 3 -9.39 10.66 11.10
C GLY A 3 -9.07 9.28 10.53
N LYS A 4 -9.37 9.05 9.24
CA LYS A 4 -9.04 7.79 8.54
C LYS A 4 -7.53 7.59 8.49
N SER A 5 -7.12 6.34 8.34
CA SER A 5 -5.71 5.94 8.19
C SER A 5 -5.48 5.15 6.90
N VAL A 6 -4.30 5.32 6.31
CA VAL A 6 -3.90 4.63 5.08
C VAL A 6 -2.50 4.05 5.20
N PHE A 7 -2.33 2.78 4.81
CA PHE A 7 -1.03 2.12 4.69
C PHE A 7 -0.58 2.07 3.22
N PHE A 8 0.67 2.44 2.95
CA PHE A 8 1.25 2.47 1.60
C PHE A 8 2.12 1.23 1.32
N ALA A 9 1.48 0.07 1.15
CA ALA A 9 2.11 -1.14 0.64
C ALA A 9 2.47 -1.00 -0.85
N GLY A 10 3.42 -1.81 -1.31
CA GLY A 10 3.82 -1.79 -2.71
C GLY A 10 5.33 -1.69 -2.93
N THR A 11 5.69 -1.54 -4.19
CA THR A 11 7.07 -1.58 -4.65
C THR A 11 7.92 -0.49 -4.02
N THR A 12 9.19 -0.81 -3.81
CA THR A 12 10.23 0.17 -3.49
C THR A 12 11.16 0.22 -4.68
N SER A 13 10.98 1.22 -5.54
CA SER A 13 11.81 1.44 -6.71
C SER A 13 12.80 2.61 -6.48
N ARG A 14 13.42 3.12 -7.55
CA ARG A 14 14.31 4.29 -7.46
C ARG A 14 13.56 5.59 -7.12
N GLY A 15 12.25 5.66 -7.39
CA GLY A 15 11.41 6.82 -7.07
C GLY A 15 10.51 6.51 -5.88
N ASP A 16 10.43 7.42 -4.92
CA ASP A 16 9.50 7.26 -3.79
C ASP A 16 8.10 7.78 -4.15
N TRP A 17 7.34 6.97 -4.90
CA TRP A 17 5.95 7.26 -5.25
C TRP A 17 5.07 7.52 -4.01
N ARG A 18 5.47 7.03 -2.83
CA ARG A 18 4.71 7.21 -1.58
C ARG A 18 4.73 8.66 -1.15
N LYS A 19 5.81 9.39 -1.45
CA LYS A 19 5.88 10.83 -1.24
C LYS A 19 4.85 11.55 -2.10
N ASP A 20 4.84 11.27 -3.41
CA ASP A 20 3.90 11.91 -4.33
C ASP A 20 2.43 11.60 -3.94
N LEU A 21 2.16 10.36 -3.52
CA LEU A 21 0.83 9.98 -3.04
C LEU A 21 0.48 10.66 -1.72
N ALA A 22 1.42 10.76 -0.78
CA ALA A 22 1.23 11.48 0.48
C ALA A 22 0.92 12.96 0.24
N ASP A 23 1.67 13.61 -0.63
CA ASP A 23 1.48 15.01 -1.00
C ASP A 23 0.07 15.23 -1.60
N SER A 24 -0.40 14.29 -2.43
CA SER A 24 -1.73 14.37 -3.04
C SER A 24 -2.90 14.34 -2.05
N ILE A 25 -2.72 13.74 -0.86
CA ILE A 25 -3.76 13.64 0.18
C ILE A 25 -3.45 14.48 1.42
N SER A 26 -2.37 15.28 1.39
CA SER A 26 -1.89 16.08 2.52
C SER A 26 -2.88 17.13 3.03
N HIS A 27 -3.83 17.52 2.19
CA HIS A 27 -4.91 18.46 2.52
C HIS A 27 -6.09 17.81 3.28
N LEU A 28 -6.08 16.48 3.42
CA LEU A 28 -7.11 15.71 4.11
C LEU A 28 -6.66 15.37 5.54
N SER A 29 -7.63 15.22 6.45
CA SER A 29 -7.36 14.72 7.81
C SER A 29 -7.17 13.19 7.80
N VAL A 30 -6.01 12.76 7.33
CA VAL A 30 -5.63 11.34 7.17
C VAL A 30 -4.30 11.04 7.85
N THR A 31 -4.22 9.92 8.55
CA THR A 31 -2.95 9.39 9.08
C THR A 31 -2.32 8.46 8.05
N ILE A 32 -1.06 8.71 7.68
CA ILE A 32 -0.33 7.91 6.70
C ILE A 32 0.66 7.00 7.42
N PHE A 33 0.57 5.71 7.13
CA PHE A 33 1.57 4.72 7.50
C PHE A 33 2.43 4.41 6.26
N ASN A 34 3.61 5.04 6.21
CA ASN A 34 4.56 4.88 5.12
C ASN A 34 5.68 3.90 5.55
N PRO A 35 5.78 2.69 4.94
CA PRO A 35 6.81 1.71 5.29
C PRO A 35 8.19 2.03 4.71
N PHE A 36 8.34 3.05 3.85
CA PHE A 36 9.63 3.37 3.25
C PHE A 36 10.68 3.78 4.31
N ARG A 37 11.83 3.09 4.27
CA ARG A 37 12.96 3.31 5.16
C ARG A 37 14.17 3.85 4.40
N PRO A 38 14.46 5.17 4.47
CA PRO A 38 15.62 5.75 3.78
C PRO A 38 16.97 5.30 4.37
N ASP A 39 16.97 4.75 5.58
CA ASP A 39 18.14 4.22 6.29
C ASP A 39 18.38 2.73 6.04
N TRP A 40 17.61 2.10 5.15
CA TRP A 40 17.85 0.72 4.74
C TRP A 40 19.12 0.65 3.89
N ASP A 41 20.14 -0.05 4.39
CA ASP A 41 21.42 -0.24 3.73
C ASP A 41 21.86 -1.71 3.72
N SER A 42 23.01 -2.00 3.12
CA SER A 42 23.54 -3.36 2.99
C SER A 42 23.97 -4.01 4.31
N THR A 43 23.93 -3.29 5.44
CA THR A 43 24.22 -3.84 6.77
C THR A 43 23.01 -4.54 7.39
N TRP A 44 21.81 -4.29 6.88
CA TRP A 44 20.59 -4.97 7.30
C TRP A 44 20.61 -6.41 6.79
N LYS A 45 20.34 -7.36 7.68
CA LYS A 45 20.16 -8.76 7.30
C LYS A 45 18.69 -9.06 7.27
N GLU A 46 18.18 -9.55 6.14
CA GLU A 46 16.82 -10.06 6.00
C GLU A 46 16.66 -11.41 6.73
N ASN A 47 16.78 -11.35 8.05
CA ASN A 47 16.67 -12.48 8.96
C ASN A 47 16.05 -12.00 10.27
N ILE A 48 15.19 -12.82 10.88
CA ILE A 48 14.52 -12.50 12.15
C ILE A 48 15.49 -12.19 13.30
N SER A 49 16.75 -12.63 13.22
CA SER A 49 17.76 -12.30 14.23
C SER A 49 18.35 -10.89 14.11
N ASP A 50 18.11 -10.16 13.01
CA ASP A 50 18.41 -8.73 12.93
C ASP A 50 17.19 -7.95 13.43
N GLU A 51 17.28 -7.40 14.64
CA GLU A 51 16.16 -6.72 15.30
C GLU A 51 15.64 -5.51 14.50
N ARG A 52 16.47 -4.88 13.66
CA ARG A 52 16.02 -3.76 12.80
C ARG A 52 15.10 -4.27 11.69
N PHE A 53 15.52 -5.35 11.02
CA PHE A 53 14.72 -6.01 10.00
C PHE A 53 13.41 -6.54 10.58
N LYS A 54 13.51 -7.29 11.69
CA LYS A 54 12.34 -7.83 12.38
C LYS A 54 11.38 -6.72 12.80
N GLY A 55 11.88 -5.67 13.44
CA GLY A 55 11.05 -4.54 13.86
C GLY A 55 10.38 -3.81 12.70
N GLN A 56 11.06 -3.68 11.55
CA GLN A 56 10.45 -3.13 10.34
C GLN A 56 9.28 -3.99 9.85
N VAL A 57 9.49 -5.30 9.70
CA VAL A 57 8.45 -6.22 9.21
C VAL A 57 7.28 -6.31 10.20
N GLU A 58 7.55 -6.35 11.51
CA GLU A 58 6.50 -6.34 12.54
C GLU A 58 5.69 -5.03 12.51
N TRP A 59 6.34 -3.89 12.31
CA TRP A 59 5.66 -2.60 12.16
C TRP A 59 4.80 -2.56 10.88
N GLU A 60 5.30 -3.06 9.75
CA GLU A 60 4.56 -3.14 8.49
C GLU A 60 3.27 -3.96 8.67
N LEU A 61 3.38 -5.14 9.29
CA LEU A 61 2.23 -6.01 9.60
C LEU A 61 1.22 -5.30 10.51
N GLU A 62 1.67 -4.72 11.63
CA GLU A 62 0.78 -4.05 12.58
C GLU A 62 0.07 -2.85 11.93
N MET A 63 0.80 -2.00 11.21
CA MET A 63 0.21 -0.81 10.60
C MET A 63 -0.72 -1.17 9.44
N GLN A 64 -0.40 -2.20 8.65
CA GLN A 64 -1.28 -2.70 7.60
C GLN A 64 -2.61 -3.20 8.19
N GLU A 65 -2.58 -3.92 9.32
CA GLU A 65 -3.78 -4.39 10.01
C GLU A 65 -4.61 -3.24 10.58
N ARG A 66 -3.95 -2.25 11.18
CA ARG A 66 -4.58 -1.08 11.82
C ARG A 66 -5.17 -0.09 10.84
N ALA A 67 -4.63 0.01 9.62
CA ALA A 67 -5.11 0.97 8.63
C ALA A 67 -6.59 0.76 8.27
N ASP A 68 -7.30 1.84 7.95
CA ASP A 68 -8.65 1.79 7.39
C ASP A 68 -8.63 1.46 5.89
N ILE A 69 -7.58 1.91 5.20
CA ILE A 69 -7.33 1.70 3.78
C ILE A 69 -5.92 1.15 3.60
N VAL A 70 -5.77 0.14 2.74
CA VAL A 70 -4.45 -0.36 2.34
C VAL A 70 -4.27 -0.10 0.84
N VAL A 71 -3.30 0.71 0.48
CA VAL A 71 -2.87 0.86 -0.91
C VAL A 71 -1.82 -0.20 -1.19
N VAL A 72 -1.95 -0.92 -2.31
CA VAL A 72 -0.87 -1.78 -2.83
C VAL A 72 -0.55 -1.34 -4.25
N TYR A 73 0.63 -0.75 -4.46
CA TYR A 73 1.07 -0.33 -5.79
C TYR A 73 2.16 -1.26 -6.35
N PHE A 74 1.91 -1.81 -7.54
CA PHE A 74 2.86 -2.61 -8.31
C PHE A 74 3.36 -1.81 -9.52
N GLU A 75 4.53 -1.19 -9.37
CA GLU A 75 5.24 -0.49 -10.45
C GLU A 75 5.65 -1.42 -11.61
N PRO A 76 5.81 -0.87 -12.83
CA PRO A 76 6.30 -1.62 -13.99
C PRO A 76 7.68 -2.24 -13.71
N GLU A 77 7.94 -3.42 -14.28
CA GLU A 77 9.25 -4.07 -14.30
C GLU A 77 9.89 -4.39 -12.93
N THR A 78 9.14 -4.29 -11.84
CA THR A 78 9.57 -4.69 -10.50
C THR A 78 9.30 -6.18 -10.22
N GLU A 79 9.99 -6.76 -9.22
CA GLU A 79 9.66 -8.11 -8.73
C GLU A 79 8.50 -8.08 -7.71
N ALA A 80 8.50 -7.09 -6.81
CA ALA A 80 7.44 -6.83 -5.83
C ALA A 80 7.00 -8.05 -5.00
N HIS A 81 7.93 -8.96 -4.67
CA HIS A 81 7.62 -10.21 -3.95
C HIS A 81 6.93 -9.96 -2.61
N ILE A 82 7.43 -8.99 -1.83
CA ILE A 82 6.84 -8.62 -0.54
C ILE A 82 5.47 -8.00 -0.74
N SER A 83 5.28 -7.17 -1.76
CA SER A 83 3.98 -6.56 -2.06
C SER A 83 2.91 -7.57 -2.46
N LEU A 84 3.28 -8.69 -3.08
CA LEU A 84 2.35 -9.81 -3.29
C LEU A 84 1.94 -10.48 -1.97
N LEU A 85 2.86 -10.60 -1.02
CA LEU A 85 2.55 -11.10 0.34
C LEU A 85 1.62 -10.14 1.07
N GLU A 86 1.93 -8.84 1.07
CA GLU A 86 1.10 -7.79 1.66
C GLU A 86 -0.32 -7.81 1.08
N LEU A 87 -0.46 -7.89 -0.25
CA LEU A 87 -1.77 -8.05 -0.90
C LEU A 87 -2.48 -9.31 -0.42
N GLY A 88 -1.78 -10.44 -0.34
CA GLY A 88 -2.34 -11.70 0.14
C GLY A 88 -2.89 -11.59 1.57
N LEU A 89 -2.17 -10.90 2.46
CA LEU A 89 -2.55 -10.68 3.86
C LEU A 89 -3.81 -9.80 3.99
N CYS A 90 -3.92 -8.74 3.19
CA CYS A 90 -5.07 -7.83 3.27
C CYS A 90 -6.21 -8.12 2.30
N ALA A 91 -6.09 -9.09 1.39
CA ALA A 91 -7.03 -9.32 0.28
C ALA A 91 -8.49 -9.48 0.72
N ARG A 92 -8.72 -10.08 1.89
CA ARG A 92 -10.06 -10.37 2.42
C ARG A 92 -10.60 -9.29 3.37
N SER A 93 -9.83 -8.25 3.63
CA SER A 93 -10.18 -7.23 4.63
C SER A 93 -11.24 -6.23 4.16
N GLY A 94 -11.45 -6.09 2.84
CA GLY A 94 -12.25 -5.01 2.24
C GLY A 94 -11.58 -3.63 2.26
N LYS A 95 -10.36 -3.53 2.80
CA LYS A 95 -9.62 -2.26 2.98
C LYS A 95 -8.76 -1.90 1.77
N ALA A 96 -8.42 -2.88 0.93
CA ALA A 96 -7.43 -2.70 -0.13
C ALA A 96 -7.93 -1.83 -1.31
N ILE A 97 -7.02 -1.03 -1.86
CA ILE A 97 -7.05 -0.49 -3.23
C ILE A 97 -5.74 -0.93 -3.89
N VAL A 98 -5.82 -1.53 -5.07
CA VAL A 98 -4.65 -2.01 -5.79
C VAL A 98 -4.47 -1.22 -7.07
N ALA A 99 -3.23 -0.79 -7.32
CA ALA A 99 -2.81 -0.31 -8.61
C ALA A 99 -1.71 -1.21 -9.15
N CYS A 100 -1.83 -1.62 -10.39
CA CYS A 100 -0.89 -2.56 -10.97
C CYS A 100 -0.63 -2.16 -12.42
N SER A 101 0.64 -1.90 -12.75
CA SER A 101 1.02 -1.62 -14.14
C SER A 101 0.78 -2.82 -15.05
N GLU A 102 0.42 -2.58 -16.30
CA GLU A 102 0.39 -3.61 -17.35
C GLU A 102 1.72 -4.33 -17.55
N LEU A 103 2.84 -3.65 -17.23
CA LEU A 103 4.19 -4.19 -17.34
C LEU A 103 4.64 -4.94 -16.09
N TYR A 104 3.78 -5.11 -15.08
CA TYR A 104 4.11 -5.92 -13.91
C TYR A 104 4.03 -7.42 -14.22
N LYS A 105 5.13 -8.15 -13.99
CA LYS A 105 5.29 -9.55 -14.40
C LYS A 105 4.23 -10.50 -13.85
N LYS A 106 3.65 -10.21 -12.68
CA LYS A 106 2.64 -11.05 -12.02
C LYS A 106 1.23 -10.45 -12.08
N ARG A 107 0.99 -9.47 -12.96
CA ARG A 107 -0.31 -8.79 -13.11
C ARG A 107 -1.50 -9.74 -13.21
N GLY A 108 -1.39 -10.81 -13.99
CA GLY A 108 -2.48 -11.79 -14.11
C GLY A 108 -2.90 -12.41 -12.77
N ASN A 109 -1.97 -12.68 -11.87
CA ASN A 109 -2.28 -13.17 -10.52
C ASN A 109 -2.97 -12.08 -9.68
N VAL A 110 -2.45 -10.85 -9.75
CA VAL A 110 -3.07 -9.68 -9.07
C VAL A 110 -4.51 -9.48 -9.54
N GLN A 111 -4.77 -9.54 -10.85
CA GLN A 111 -6.10 -9.44 -11.43
C GLN A 111 -7.05 -10.52 -10.92
N VAL A 112 -6.62 -11.79 -10.91
CA VAL A 112 -7.45 -12.90 -10.42
C VAL A 112 -7.76 -12.75 -8.92
N VAL A 113 -6.78 -12.37 -8.10
CA VAL A 113 -6.98 -12.12 -6.67
C VAL A 113 -7.95 -10.97 -6.45
N CYS A 114 -7.75 -9.84 -7.15
CA CYS A 114 -8.61 -8.67 -7.02
C CYS A 114 -10.04 -8.98 -7.44
N ALA A 115 -10.24 -9.64 -8.58
CA ALA A 115 -11.56 -10.06 -9.05
C ALA A 115 -12.23 -11.03 -8.06
N ARG A 116 -11.50 -12.00 -7.53
CA ARG A 116 -12.02 -13.00 -6.59
C ARG A 116 -12.52 -12.38 -5.28
N TYR A 117 -11.81 -11.38 -4.75
CA TYR A 117 -12.11 -10.78 -3.45
C TYR A 117 -12.79 -9.40 -3.55
N GLY A 118 -13.17 -8.97 -4.76
CA GLY A 118 -13.84 -7.68 -4.97
C GLY A 118 -12.96 -6.47 -4.66
N ILE A 119 -11.64 -6.59 -4.83
CA ILE A 119 -10.69 -5.51 -4.56
C ILE A 119 -10.66 -4.56 -5.75
N PRO A 120 -10.83 -3.23 -5.55
CA PRO A 120 -10.64 -2.24 -6.60
C PRO A 120 -9.23 -2.34 -7.18
N LEU A 121 -9.15 -2.55 -8.50
CA LEU A 121 -7.91 -2.61 -9.27
C LEU A 121 -7.90 -1.50 -10.32
N VAL A 122 -6.82 -0.72 -10.37
CA VAL A 122 -6.56 0.30 -11.39
C VAL A 122 -5.19 0.08 -12.05
N ASP A 123 -4.95 0.75 -13.18
CA ASP A 123 -3.85 0.40 -14.09
C ASP A 123 -2.56 1.21 -13.88
N ASN A 124 -2.64 2.34 -13.18
CA ASN A 124 -1.51 3.26 -13.01
C ASN A 124 -1.62 4.09 -11.73
N PHE A 125 -0.58 4.89 -11.48
CA PHE A 125 -0.45 5.73 -10.30
C PHE A 125 -1.46 6.88 -10.26
N GLU A 126 -1.78 7.48 -11.40
CA GLU A 126 -2.75 8.57 -11.50
C GLU A 126 -4.14 8.10 -11.10
N ALA A 127 -4.58 6.95 -11.64
CA ALA A 127 -5.85 6.34 -11.27
C ALA A 127 -5.88 5.87 -9.80
N LEU A 128 -4.72 5.47 -9.25
CA LEU A 128 -4.60 5.16 -7.82
C LEU A 128 -4.87 6.40 -6.97
N GLN A 129 -4.20 7.50 -7.30
CA GLN A 129 -4.34 8.78 -6.62
C GLN A 129 -5.79 9.25 -6.63
N GLU A 130 -6.43 9.29 -7.80
CA GLU A 130 -7.84 9.66 -7.95
C GLU A 130 -8.76 8.79 -7.10
N LYS A 131 -8.55 7.46 -7.13
CA LYS A 131 -9.34 6.50 -6.37
C LYS A 131 -9.19 6.70 -4.86
N LEU A 132 -7.97 6.93 -4.40
CA LEU A 132 -7.67 7.13 -2.98
C LEU A 132 -8.29 8.44 -2.46
N VAL A 133 -8.08 9.56 -3.18
CA VAL A 133 -8.67 10.87 -2.83
C VAL A 133 -10.18 10.75 -2.71
N ARG A 134 -10.84 10.11 -3.68
CA ARG A 134 -12.29 9.87 -3.63
C ARG A 134 -12.70 9.04 -2.41
N LYS A 135 -12.02 7.92 -2.13
CA LYS A 135 -12.36 7.04 -1.00
C LYS A 135 -12.15 7.71 0.36
N LEU A 136 -11.21 8.64 0.47
CA LEU A 136 -10.97 9.44 1.67
C LEU A 136 -12.03 10.56 1.82
N GLY A 137 -12.44 11.20 0.72
CA GLY A 137 -13.46 12.26 0.70
C GLY A 137 -14.91 11.79 0.92
N GLU A 138 -15.22 10.51 0.69
CA GLU A 138 -16.56 9.92 0.90
C GLU A 138 -16.98 9.85 2.40
N SER A 139 -16.14 10.31 3.34
CA SER A 139 -16.32 10.13 4.79
C SER A 139 -17.21 11.17 5.48
N ASP A 140 -17.53 12.29 4.81
CA ASP A 140 -18.24 13.41 5.45
C ASP A 140 -19.77 13.41 5.25
N HIS A 141 -20.33 12.44 4.50
CA HIS A 141 -21.74 12.48 4.08
C HIS A 141 -22.64 11.38 4.68
N ASN A 142 -22.14 10.59 5.64
CA ASN A 142 -22.91 9.49 6.23
C ASN A 142 -22.76 9.39 7.76
N ALA A 143 -22.69 10.54 8.44
CA ALA A 143 -23.03 10.60 9.86
C ALA A 143 -24.57 10.72 9.98
N PRO A 144 -25.25 9.87 10.77
CA PRO A 144 -26.67 10.04 11.08
C PRO A 144 -26.95 11.33 11.86
#